data_AF-A0A834LRT6-F1
#
_entry.id   AF-A0A834LRT6-F1
#
_cell.length_a   1.000
_cell.length_b   1.000
_cell.length_c   1.000
_cell.angle_alpha   90.00
_cell.angle_beta   90.00
_cell.angle_gamma   90.00
#
_symmetry.space_group_name_H-M   'P 1'
#
loop_
_entity.id
_entity.type
_entity.pdbx_description
1 polymer ?
#
loop_
_entity_poly.entity_id
_entity_poly.type
_entity_poly.pdbx_seq_one_letter_code
_entity_poly.pdbx_strand_id
1 'polypeptide(L)'
;MKDDSSLKGSYDVCAELYGGAIDDLNNAGQILNKKVLSAFDISTFRSEASAASDGPVTCDDSFEGPANEPSKLKEANKKFKDLCDIVLVIGASLKSG
;
A
#
# COMPACT_ATOMS: atom_id res chain seq x y z
N MET A 1 -19.88 11.42 -18.71
CA MET A 1 -19.25 10.09 -18.62
C MET A 1 -17.84 10.24 -19.17
N LYS A 2 -16.81 9.83 -18.42
CA LYS A 2 -15.49 9.57 -19.01
C LYS A 2 -15.63 8.40 -19.99
N ASP A 3 -14.89 8.42 -21.09
CA ASP A 3 -14.84 7.32 -22.05
C ASP A 3 -14.03 6.13 -21.51
N ASP A 4 -14.12 4.99 -22.18
CA ASP A 4 -13.43 3.74 -21.80
C ASP A 4 -11.91 3.91 -21.70
N SER A 5 -11.32 4.87 -22.43
CA SER A 5 -9.88 5.13 -22.38
C SER A 5 -9.47 5.76 -21.06
N SER A 6 -10.25 6.69 -20.52
CA SER A 6 -9.96 7.27 -19.22
C SER A 6 -10.21 6.30 -18.07
N LEU A 7 -11.19 5.41 -18.18
CA LEU A 7 -11.43 4.37 -17.18
C LEU A 7 -10.28 3.35 -17.16
N LYS A 8 -9.81 2.93 -18.34
CA LYS A 8 -8.64 2.06 -18.48
C LYS A 8 -7.40 2.69 -17.85
N GLY A 9 -7.16 3.98 -18.08
CA GLY A 9 -6.04 4.70 -17.49
C GLY A 9 -6.02 4.65 -15.95
N SER A 10 -7.18 4.82 -15.30
CA SER A 10 -7.27 4.69 -13.83
C SER A 10 -6.93 3.27 -13.36
N TYR A 11 -7.38 2.22 -14.07
CA TYR A 11 -7.01 0.85 -13.72
C TYR A 11 -5.52 0.54 -13.93
N ASP A 12 -4.92 1.06 -15.01
CA ASP A 12 -3.49 0.89 -15.28
C ASP A 12 -2.66 1.53 -14.15
N VAL A 13 -3.03 2.74 -13.71
CA VAL A 13 -2.43 3.42 -12.54
C VAL A 13 -2.57 2.56 -11.29
N CYS A 14 -3.76 2.04 -10.99
CA CYS A 14 -3.96 1.17 -9.84
C CYS A 14 -3.09 -0.10 -9.90
N ALA A 15 -2.97 -0.73 -11.07
CA ALA A 15 -2.15 -1.92 -11.23
C ALA A 15 -0.66 -1.64 -10.93
N GLU A 16 -0.14 -0.51 -11.42
CA GLU A 16 1.23 -0.07 -11.12
C GLU A 16 1.43 0.21 -9.63
N LEU A 17 0.50 0.94 -9.00
CA LEU A 17 0.56 1.28 -7.58
C LEU A 17 0.49 0.04 -6.68
N TYR A 18 -0.37 -0.93 -7.02
CA TYR A 18 -0.44 -2.19 -6.28
C TYR A 18 0.82 -3.04 -6.48
N GLY A 19 1.42 -3.03 -7.67
CA GLY A 19 2.72 -3.67 -7.91
C GLY A 19 3.79 -3.12 -6.96
N GLY A 20 3.93 -1.80 -6.90
CA GLY A 20 4.86 -1.13 -5.97
C GLY A 20 4.55 -1.44 -4.50
N ALA A 21 3.28 -1.34 -4.10
CA ALA A 21 2.88 -1.62 -2.72
C ALA A 21 3.15 -3.08 -2.28
N ILE A 22 3.04 -4.04 -3.21
CA ILE A 22 3.40 -5.45 -2.96
C ILE A 22 4.91 -5.58 -2.77
N ASP A 23 5.71 -4.91 -3.60
CA ASP A 23 7.18 -4.93 -3.48
C ASP A 23 7.63 -4.32 -2.15
N ASP A 24 7.06 -3.19 -1.74
CA ASP A 24 7.31 -2.55 -0.46
C ASP A 24 6.96 -3.48 0.73
N LEU A 25 5.80 -4.15 0.69
CA LEU A 25 5.43 -5.13 1.72
C LEU A 25 6.37 -6.35 1.75
N ASN A 26 6.84 -6.81 0.59
CA ASN A 26 7.82 -7.88 0.51
C ASN A 26 9.14 -7.44 1.16
N ASN A 27 9.63 -6.24 0.86
CA ASN A 27 10.83 -5.67 1.48
C ASN A 27 10.68 -5.56 2.99
N ALA A 28 9.54 -5.04 3.48
CA ALA A 28 9.22 -5.00 4.90
C ALA A 28 9.25 -6.41 5.52
N GLY A 29 8.63 -7.39 4.87
CA GLY A 29 8.64 -8.78 5.32
C GLY A 29 10.04 -9.38 5.44
N GLN A 30 10.95 -9.09 4.51
CA GLN A 30 12.34 -9.56 4.57
C GLN A 30 13.10 -9.03 5.78
N ILE A 31 12.78 -7.82 6.24
CA ILE A 31 13.40 -7.25 7.44
C ILE A 31 13.04 -8.09 8.67
N LEU A 32 11.79 -8.53 8.79
CA LEU A 32 11.32 -9.34 9.92
C LEU A 32 11.96 -10.74 9.97
N ASN A 33 12.56 -11.21 8.87
CA ASN A 33 13.30 -12.48 8.85
C ASN A 33 14.67 -12.41 9.54
N LYS A 34 15.14 -11.21 9.92
CA LYS A 34 16.40 -11.03 10.65
C LYS A 34 16.25 -11.49 12.10
N LYS A 35 17.28 -12.17 12.63
CA LYS A 35 17.30 -12.64 14.03
C LYS A 35 17.37 -11.51 15.06
N VAL A 36 18.02 -10.41 14.70
CA VAL A 36 18.18 -9.21 15.53
C VAL A 36 17.87 -8.02 14.63
N LEU A 37 17.01 -7.13 15.10
CA LEU A 37 16.64 -5.91 14.39
C LEU A 37 17.40 -4.73 15.00
N SER A 38 18.04 -3.93 14.15
CA SER A 38 18.53 -2.62 14.54
C SER A 38 17.39 -1.59 14.54
N ALA A 39 17.61 -0.43 15.16
CA ALA A 39 16.67 0.70 15.04
C ALA A 39 16.49 1.14 13.57
N PHE A 40 17.55 1.02 12.75
CA PHE A 40 17.48 1.29 11.33
C PHE A 40 16.55 0.31 10.61
N ASP A 41 16.67 -1.00 10.88
CA ASP A 41 15.79 -2.01 10.31
C ASP A 41 14.32 -1.76 10.62
N ILE A 42 14.00 -1.42 11.87
CA ILE A 42 12.63 -1.09 12.30
C ILE A 42 12.13 0.18 11.60
N SER A 43 12.98 1.19 11.45
CA SER A 43 12.65 2.41 10.71
C SER A 43 12.36 2.11 9.24
N THR A 44 13.21 1.33 8.58
CA THR A 44 13.00 0.92 7.18
C THR A 44 11.72 0.10 7.04
N PHE A 45 11.48 -0.88 7.91
CA PHE A 45 10.25 -1.67 7.93
C PHE A 45 8.99 -0.79 7.96
N ARG A 46 8.97 0.20 8.85
CA ARG A 46 7.84 1.13 8.97
C ARG A 46 7.71 2.03 7.76
N SER A 47 8.83 2.45 7.17
CA SER A 47 8.83 3.27 5.95
C SER A 47 8.21 2.52 4.76
N GLU A 48 8.66 1.28 4.51
CA GLU A 48 8.14 0.44 3.42
C GLU A 48 6.64 0.12 3.63
N ALA A 49 6.23 -0.23 4.86
CA ALA A 49 4.82 -0.45 5.17
C ALA A 49 3.94 0.81 4.98
N SER A 50 4.51 2.00 5.23
CA SER A 50 3.82 3.27 4.99
C SER A 50 3.69 3.56 3.49
N ALA A 51 4.77 3.37 2.72
CA ALA A 51 4.75 3.55 1.27
C ALA A 51 3.74 2.61 0.60
N ALA A 52 3.68 1.34 1.02
CA ALA A 52 2.68 0.40 0.57
C ALA A 52 1.24 0.89 0.84
N SER A 53 1.01 1.57 1.97
CA SER A 53 -0.31 2.09 2.34
C SER A 53 -0.77 3.27 1.46
N ASP A 54 0.16 3.99 0.82
CA ASP A 54 -0.13 5.11 -0.06
C ASP A 54 -0.63 4.65 -1.45
N GLY A 55 -0.26 3.43 -1.86
CA GLY A 55 -0.72 2.81 -3.11
C GLY A 55 -2.24 2.77 -3.29
N PRO A 56 -3.02 2.14 -2.39
CA PRO A 56 -4.48 2.11 -2.49
C PRO A 56 -5.14 3.49 -2.36
N VAL A 57 -4.55 4.42 -1.61
CA VAL A 57 -5.05 5.80 -1.50
C VAL A 57 -4.90 6.52 -2.83
N THR A 58 -3.72 6.42 -3.45
CA THR A 58 -3.48 7.03 -4.77
C THR A 58 -4.30 6.35 -5.87
N CYS A 59 -4.57 5.05 -5.74
CA CYS A 59 -5.49 4.33 -6.63
C CYS A 59 -6.92 4.87 -6.52
N ASP A 60 -7.44 5.06 -5.30
CA ASP A 60 -8.73 5.72 -5.05
C ASP A 60 -8.78 7.12 -5.72
N ASP A 61 -7.73 7.92 -5.52
CA ASP A 61 -7.62 9.28 -6.05
C ASP A 61 -7.64 9.31 -7.59
N SER A 62 -7.16 8.26 -8.25
CA SER A 62 -7.17 8.12 -9.71
C SER A 62 -8.59 8.04 -10.32
N PHE A 63 -9.60 7.74 -9.49
CA PHE A 63 -11.00 7.72 -9.87
C PHE A 63 -11.76 9.00 -9.50
N GLU A 64 -11.13 9.97 -8.81
CA GLU A 64 -11.80 11.24 -8.52
C GLU A 64 -12.26 11.93 -9.81
N GLY A 65 -13.54 12.36 -9.83
CA GLY A 65 -14.20 12.97 -11.00
C GLY A 65 -15.41 12.17 -11.50
N PRO A 66 -15.80 12.29 -12.78
CA PRO A 66 -17.04 11.70 -13.31
C PRO A 66 -16.98 10.17 -13.52
N ALA A 67 -15.88 9.51 -13.11
CA ALA A 67 -15.75 8.06 -13.11
C ALA A 67 -16.11 7.56 -11.71
N ASN A 68 -17.07 6.65 -11.61
CA ASN A 68 -17.32 5.98 -10.34
C ASN A 68 -16.35 4.83 -10.22
N GLU A 69 -15.48 4.90 -9.22
CA GLU A 69 -14.71 3.76 -8.79
C GLU A 69 -15.63 2.54 -8.57
N PRO A 70 -15.29 1.34 -9.09
CA PRO A 70 -16.06 0.15 -8.79
C PRO A 70 -16.07 -0.11 -7.28
N SER A 71 -17.24 -0.40 -6.71
CA SER A 71 -17.38 -0.66 -5.27
C SER A 71 -16.44 -1.73 -4.74
N LYS A 72 -16.22 -2.80 -5.53
CA LYS A 72 -15.27 -3.87 -5.19
C LYS A 72 -13.83 -3.38 -5.08
N LEU A 73 -13.43 -2.44 -5.93
CA LEU A 73 -12.09 -1.84 -5.89
C LEU A 73 -11.97 -0.95 -4.65
N LYS A 74 -12.99 -0.13 -4.38
CA LYS A 74 -13.04 0.71 -3.16
C LYS A 74 -12.88 -0.09 -1.88
N GLU A 75 -13.62 -1.19 -1.77
CA GLU A 75 -13.54 -2.10 -0.63
C GLU A 75 -12.17 -2.76 -0.52
N ALA A 76 -11.54 -3.10 -1.65
CA ALA A 76 -10.20 -3.68 -1.69
C ALA A 76 -9.12 -2.65 -1.29
N ASN A 77 -9.20 -1.41 -1.79
CA ASN A 77 -8.31 -0.30 -1.42
C ASN A 77 -8.38 -0.05 0.09
N LYS A 78 -9.60 0.08 0.63
CA LYS A 78 -9.82 0.23 2.06
C LYS A 78 -9.22 -0.93 2.86
N LYS A 79 -9.51 -2.18 2.46
CA LYS A 79 -9.03 -3.36 3.18
C LYS A 79 -7.50 -3.45 3.16
N PHE A 80 -6.87 -3.14 2.03
CA PHE A 80 -5.41 -3.15 1.92
C PHE A 80 -4.80 -2.11 2.84
N LYS A 81 -5.31 -0.88 2.84
CA LYS A 81 -4.85 0.18 3.73
C LYS A 81 -5.01 -0.22 5.20
N ASP A 82 -6.17 -0.75 5.59
CA ASP A 82 -6.43 -1.18 6.97
C ASP A 82 -5.43 -2.29 7.41
N LEU A 83 -5.00 -3.16 6.50
CA LEU A 83 -3.96 -4.16 6.76
C LEU A 83 -2.56 -3.52 6.89
N CYS A 84 -2.19 -2.57 6.04
CA CYS A 84 -0.93 -1.82 6.18
C CYS A 84 -0.88 -1.05 7.51
N ASP A 85 -1.99 -0.47 7.96
CA ASP A 85 -2.10 0.22 9.25
C ASP A 85 -1.80 -0.77 10.41
N ILE A 86 -2.27 -2.02 10.32
CA ILE A 86 -1.93 -3.08 11.30
C ILE A 86 -0.42 -3.38 11.27
N VAL A 87 0.17 -3.51 10.09
CA VAL A 87 1.62 -3.75 9.93
C VAL A 87 2.44 -2.61 10.55
N LEU A 88 2.00 -1.35 10.37
CA LEU A 88 2.64 -0.19 10.99
C LEU A 88 2.56 -0.21 12.52
N VAL A 89 1.42 -0.62 13.09
CA VAL A 89 1.26 -0.79 14.55
C VAL A 89 2.19 -1.88 15.09
N ILE A 90 2.33 -3.00 14.36
CA ILE A 90 3.31 -4.04 14.69
C ILE A 90 4.72 -3.45 14.68
N GLY A 91 5.08 -2.69 13.63
CA GLY A 91 6.38 -2.03 13.51
C GLY A 91 6.69 -1.06 14.64
N ALA A 92 5.69 -0.31 15.11
CA ALA A 92 5.82 0.59 16.27
C ALA A 92 6.05 -0.15 17.60
N SER A 93 5.67 -1.44 17.66
CA SER A 93 5.84 -2.29 18.85
C SER A 93 7.17 -3.04 18.87
N LEU A 94 7.91 -3.06 17.75
CA LEU A 94 9.21 -3.71 17.66
C LEU A 94 10.26 -2.98 18.49
N LYS A 95 11.20 -3.73 19.04
CA LYS A 95 12.35 -3.21 19.79
C LYS A 95 13.62 -3.66 19.10
N SER A 96 14.61 -2.77 19.07
CA SER A 96 15.95 -3.16 18.64
C SER A 96 16.53 -4.14 19.65
N GLY A 97 17.14 -5.21 19.15
CA GLY A 97 17.84 -6.22 19.96
C GLY A 97 19.32 -5.91 20.12
#